data_AF-A0A660YX62-F1
#
_entry.id   AF-A0A660YX62-F1
#
_cell.length_a   1.000
_cell.length_b   1.000
_cell.length_c   1.000
_cell.angle_alpha   90.00
_cell.angle_beta   90.00
_cell.angle_gamma   90.00
#
_symmetry.space_group_name_H-M   'P 1'
#
loop_
_entity.id
_entity.type
_entity.pdbx_description
1 polymer ?
#
loop_
_entity_poly.entity_id
_entity_poly.type
_entity_poly.pdbx_seq_one_letter_code
_entity_poly.pdbx_strand_id
1 'polypeptide(L)'
;MEFIDERNISQVLNDDSLQDENYQNDLIEKAEKAKGLNLKESAALLNINSPELLDKLFHTAKQVKEKIYGNRLVIFAPLYVTNLCVNNCLYCAFRKDNRELQRRTLTLEEIEQEARYLVLQGQKRILLVAGEHPKKANIEFIGEAIDKIYSVNLNGNNIRRLNVNTAPLSIDLFKELKSFGIGTYQCFQETYHFNTYKEMHPGGPKSDYAWRLYAMDRALQAGIDDVGIGALFGLTDYKFETLALLSHAFDLDFKYGIGPHTMSIPRLEPARNAPAAMQPPHAVDDQSFKKLIAVIRLAVPYTGIILSTREKAELRRDLFEVGISQISAGSRTAPGSYKESQESLSEHELEQFQLGDHRTLDEIVKDCASLGYMPSFCTACYRSNRTGDRFMELAKTGNIGKICVPNALTTFKEYLNDFAEEDTKRAGEEFLKSELGKAEGTTREKTEKMIEKVDTGERDVFL
;
A
#
# COMPACT_ATOMS: atom_id res chain seq x y z
N MET A 1 -13.88 -25.19 5.34
CA MET A 1 -13.45 -25.12 3.93
C MET A 1 -13.01 -23.68 3.72
N GLU A 2 -11.74 -23.47 3.41
CA GLU A 2 -11.18 -22.14 3.16
C GLU A 2 -11.85 -21.56 1.90
N PHE A 3 -12.04 -20.24 1.82
CA PHE A 3 -12.70 -19.60 0.66
C PHE A 3 -11.79 -19.53 -0.58
N ILE A 4 -10.50 -19.87 -0.42
CA ILE A 4 -9.55 -20.01 -1.51
C ILE A 4 -9.66 -21.43 -2.06
N ASP A 5 -10.31 -21.59 -3.21
CA ASP A 5 -10.38 -22.87 -3.92
C ASP A 5 -9.23 -22.98 -4.94
N GLU A 6 -8.11 -23.56 -4.50
CA GLU A 6 -6.93 -23.76 -5.36
C GLU A 6 -7.25 -24.55 -6.63
N ARG A 7 -8.16 -25.53 -6.55
CA ARG A 7 -8.54 -26.35 -7.72
C ARG A 7 -9.28 -25.50 -8.74
N ASN A 8 -10.22 -24.67 -8.30
CA ASN A 8 -10.93 -23.75 -9.18
C ASN A 8 -9.95 -22.73 -9.80
N ILE A 9 -9.03 -22.16 -9.03
CA ILE A 9 -8.01 -21.25 -9.54
C ILE A 9 -7.15 -21.94 -10.61
N SER A 10 -6.66 -23.14 -10.33
CA SER A 10 -5.88 -23.92 -11.31
C SER A 10 -6.70 -24.29 -12.55
N GLN A 11 -7.97 -24.65 -12.40
CA GLN A 11 -8.83 -24.97 -13.55
C GLN A 11 -9.04 -23.75 -14.44
N VAL A 12 -9.31 -22.59 -13.85
CA VAL A 12 -9.51 -21.34 -14.57
C VAL A 12 -8.22 -20.87 -15.24
N LEU A 13 -7.05 -20.98 -14.58
CA LEU A 13 -5.76 -20.60 -15.18
C LEU A 13 -5.38 -21.43 -16.40
N ASN A 14 -5.74 -22.71 -16.39
CA ASN A 14 -5.42 -23.68 -17.45
C ASN A 14 -6.57 -23.87 -18.45
N ASP A 15 -7.60 -23.03 -18.42
CA ASP A 15 -8.68 -23.06 -19.40
C ASP A 15 -8.19 -22.44 -20.72
N ASP A 16 -7.83 -23.27 -21.69
CA ASP A 16 -7.34 -22.84 -23.00
C ASP A 16 -8.34 -21.95 -23.75
N SER A 17 -9.64 -22.04 -23.45
CA SER A 17 -10.64 -21.14 -24.05
C SER A 17 -10.45 -19.68 -23.65
N LEU A 18 -9.72 -19.41 -22.56
CA LEU A 18 -9.38 -18.06 -22.11
C LEU A 18 -8.19 -17.43 -22.84
N GLN A 19 -7.54 -18.18 -23.73
CA GLN A 19 -6.44 -17.69 -24.55
C GLN A 19 -6.92 -17.06 -25.87
N ASP A 20 -8.23 -17.09 -26.15
CA ASP A 20 -8.79 -16.43 -27.33
C ASP A 20 -8.59 -14.91 -27.26
N GLU A 21 -7.84 -14.37 -28.23
CA GLU A 21 -7.47 -12.95 -28.27
C GLU A 21 -8.67 -12.01 -28.44
N ASN A 22 -9.71 -12.45 -29.17
CA ASN A 22 -10.93 -11.65 -29.32
C ASN A 22 -11.67 -11.53 -27.99
N TYR A 23 -11.82 -12.64 -27.27
CA TYR A 23 -12.39 -12.64 -25.93
C TYR A 23 -11.58 -11.77 -24.96
N GLN A 24 -10.24 -11.88 -24.98
CA GLN A 24 -9.37 -11.03 -24.16
C GLN A 24 -9.54 -9.54 -24.50
N ASN A 25 -9.64 -9.21 -25.79
CA ASN A 25 -9.92 -7.85 -26.24
C ASN A 25 -11.27 -7.32 -25.71
N ASP A 26 -12.33 -8.11 -25.82
CA ASP A 26 -13.66 -7.76 -25.33
C ASP A 26 -13.66 -7.53 -23.81
N LEU A 27 -12.86 -8.29 -23.07
CA LEU A 27 -12.68 -8.10 -21.63
C LEU A 27 -11.95 -6.80 -21.28
N ILE A 28 -10.94 -6.42 -22.08
CA ILE A 28 -10.26 -5.12 -21.90
C ILE A 28 -11.28 -3.98 -22.10
N GLU A 29 -12.10 -4.04 -23.16
CA GLU A 29 -13.15 -3.04 -23.43
C GLU A 29 -14.24 -3.03 -22.36
N LYS A 30 -14.60 -4.19 -21.81
CA LYS A 30 -15.49 -4.29 -20.65
C LYS A 30 -14.89 -3.56 -19.45
N ALA A 31 -13.59 -3.72 -19.20
CA ALA A 31 -12.92 -3.20 -18.02
C ALA A 31 -12.82 -1.66 -17.98
N GLU A 32 -12.81 -0.99 -19.14
CA GLU A 32 -12.83 0.49 -19.25
C GLU A 32 -14.00 1.14 -18.51
N LYS A 33 -15.10 0.39 -18.33
CA LYS A 33 -16.28 0.85 -17.58
C LYS A 33 -15.98 1.02 -16.09
N ALA A 34 -14.87 0.48 -15.58
CA ALA A 34 -14.45 0.49 -14.18
C ALA A 34 -15.50 -0.15 -13.25
N LYS A 35 -16.06 -1.29 -13.66
CA LYS A 35 -17.08 -2.04 -12.90
C LYS A 35 -16.56 -3.37 -12.33
N GLY A 36 -15.26 -3.62 -12.42
CA GLY A 36 -14.63 -4.85 -11.98
C GLY A 36 -14.74 -6.00 -12.98
N LEU A 37 -13.96 -7.04 -12.70
CA LEU A 37 -13.89 -8.29 -13.45
C LEU A 37 -14.06 -9.45 -12.48
N ASN A 38 -14.67 -10.54 -12.93
CA ASN A 38 -14.72 -11.77 -12.14
C ASN A 38 -13.41 -12.58 -12.28
N LEU A 39 -13.27 -13.64 -11.48
CA LEU A 39 -12.07 -14.47 -11.44
C LEU A 39 -11.66 -15.06 -12.80
N LYS A 40 -12.63 -15.55 -13.59
CA LYS A 40 -12.40 -16.13 -14.92
C LYS A 40 -11.93 -15.08 -15.92
N GLU A 41 -12.51 -13.89 -15.86
CA GLU A 41 -12.12 -12.76 -16.70
C GLU A 41 -10.71 -12.26 -16.35
N SER A 42 -10.39 -12.16 -15.05
CA SER A 42 -9.04 -11.80 -14.61
C SER A 42 -7.98 -12.81 -15.05
N ALA A 43 -8.31 -14.10 -15.04
CA ALA A 43 -7.40 -15.15 -15.50
C ALA A 43 -7.10 -15.05 -17.00
N ALA A 44 -8.12 -14.76 -17.82
CA ALA A 44 -7.94 -14.52 -19.24
C ALA A 44 -6.95 -13.38 -19.51
N LEU A 45 -7.07 -12.27 -18.77
CA LEU A 45 -6.15 -11.14 -18.91
C LEU A 45 -4.73 -11.44 -18.41
N LEU A 46 -4.57 -12.25 -17.35
CA LEU A 46 -3.25 -12.72 -16.90
C LEU A 46 -2.56 -13.63 -17.94
N ASN A 47 -3.36 -14.32 -18.76
CA ASN A 47 -2.90 -15.20 -19.83
C ASN A 47 -2.66 -14.49 -21.18
N ILE A 48 -2.78 -13.15 -21.25
CA ILE A 48 -2.36 -12.39 -22.43
C ILE A 48 -0.86 -12.60 -22.68
N ASN A 49 -0.57 -13.02 -23.92
CA ASN A 49 0.79 -13.15 -24.46
C ASN A 49 1.01 -12.26 -25.71
N SER A 50 -0.05 -11.81 -26.40
CA SER A 50 0.06 -10.85 -27.51
C SER A 50 0.61 -9.52 -27.00
N PRO A 51 1.69 -8.99 -27.61
CA PRO A 51 2.21 -7.66 -27.28
C PRO A 51 1.18 -6.55 -27.47
N GLU A 52 0.37 -6.62 -28.52
CA GLU A 52 -0.65 -5.62 -28.84
C GLU A 52 -1.75 -5.59 -27.78
N LEU A 53 -2.24 -6.76 -27.35
CA LEU A 53 -3.22 -6.85 -26.27
C LEU A 53 -2.62 -6.43 -24.92
N LEU A 54 -1.34 -6.70 -24.69
CA LEU A 54 -0.66 -6.30 -23.47
C LEU A 54 -0.54 -4.77 -23.37
N ASP A 55 -0.21 -4.11 -24.47
CA ASP A 55 -0.19 -2.64 -24.54
C ASP A 55 -1.60 -2.06 -24.33
N LYS A 56 -2.62 -2.66 -24.95
CA LYS A 56 -4.02 -2.27 -24.73
C LYS A 56 -4.43 -2.45 -23.26
N LEU A 57 -4.06 -3.57 -22.63
CA LEU A 57 -4.29 -3.83 -21.20
C LEU A 57 -3.69 -2.73 -20.32
N PHE A 58 -2.43 -2.36 -20.56
CA PHE A 58 -1.75 -1.30 -19.80
C PHE A 58 -2.41 0.06 -19.99
N HIS A 59 -2.78 0.40 -21.23
CA HIS A 59 -3.47 1.64 -21.53
C HIS A 59 -4.83 1.72 -20.83
N THR A 60 -5.63 0.66 -20.91
CA THR A 60 -6.93 0.60 -20.24
C THR A 60 -6.78 0.65 -18.71
N ALA A 61 -5.76 0.02 -18.13
CA ALA A 61 -5.48 0.12 -16.70
C ALA A 61 -5.15 1.55 -16.27
N LYS A 62 -4.41 2.30 -17.09
CA LYS A 62 -4.15 3.74 -16.91
C LYS A 62 -5.45 4.54 -16.91
N GLN A 63 -6.29 4.33 -17.91
CA GLN A 63 -7.58 5.03 -18.03
C GLN A 63 -8.49 4.76 -16.82
N VAL A 64 -8.59 3.50 -16.38
CA VAL A 64 -9.38 3.14 -15.19
C VAL A 64 -8.79 3.77 -13.92
N LYS A 65 -7.46 3.77 -13.78
CA LYS A 65 -6.79 4.48 -12.68
C LYS A 65 -7.12 5.97 -12.71
N GLU A 66 -7.01 6.64 -13.86
CA GLU A 66 -7.28 8.07 -13.99
C GLU A 66 -8.75 8.40 -13.74
N LYS A 67 -9.68 7.55 -14.17
CA LYS A 67 -11.12 7.70 -13.91
C LYS A 67 -11.47 7.68 -12.42
N ILE A 68 -10.78 6.86 -11.62
CA ILE A 68 -11.08 6.68 -10.18
C ILE A 68 -10.18 7.55 -9.30
N TYR A 69 -8.87 7.54 -9.55
CA TYR A 69 -7.85 8.20 -8.72
C TYR A 69 -7.31 9.48 -9.36
N GLY A 70 -7.52 9.70 -10.65
CA GLY A 70 -6.77 10.71 -11.41
C GLY A 70 -5.29 10.37 -11.49
N ASN A 71 -4.49 11.40 -11.67
CA ASN A 71 -3.03 11.36 -11.57
C ASN A 71 -2.53 11.43 -10.12
N ARG A 72 -3.40 11.27 -9.11
CA ARG A 72 -3.02 11.31 -7.70
C ARG A 72 -2.18 10.09 -7.29
N LEU A 73 -1.15 10.34 -6.48
CA LEU A 73 -0.38 9.33 -5.77
C LEU A 73 -0.33 9.69 -4.28
N VAL A 74 -0.94 8.87 -3.43
CA VAL A 74 -0.93 9.10 -1.98
C VAL A 74 0.42 8.65 -1.40
N ILE A 75 1.06 9.51 -0.63
CA ILE A 75 2.39 9.26 -0.05
C ILE A 75 2.27 8.86 1.42
N PHE A 76 3.08 7.89 1.84
CA PHE A 76 3.27 7.51 3.24
C PHE A 76 4.72 7.06 3.48
N ALA A 77 5.06 6.79 4.74
CA ALA A 77 6.31 6.12 5.11
C ALA A 77 6.04 4.95 6.08
N PRO A 78 6.75 3.82 5.98
CA PRO A 78 6.73 2.78 7.00
C PRO A 78 7.54 3.22 8.23
N LEU A 79 7.10 2.89 9.43
CA LEU A 79 7.83 3.10 10.68
C LEU A 79 7.92 1.77 11.42
N TYR A 80 9.13 1.20 11.45
CA TYR A 80 9.38 -0.09 12.09
C TYR A 80 9.64 0.13 13.59
N VAL A 81 8.77 -0.40 14.44
CA VAL A 81 8.92 -0.23 15.91
C VAL A 81 9.70 -1.37 16.56
N THR A 82 9.74 -2.54 15.92
CA THR A 82 10.53 -3.69 16.38
C THR A 82 10.82 -4.68 15.26
N ASN A 83 12.03 -5.26 15.29
CA ASN A 83 12.42 -6.37 14.42
C ASN A 83 12.50 -7.73 15.15
N LEU A 84 12.02 -7.78 16.40
CA LEU A 84 11.92 -9.04 17.14
C LEU A 84 10.74 -9.84 16.60
N CYS A 85 10.98 -11.13 16.30
CA CYS A 85 9.96 -12.01 15.76
C CYS A 85 10.20 -13.44 16.24
N VAL A 86 9.13 -14.16 16.57
CA VAL A 86 9.18 -15.59 16.98
C VAL A 86 9.02 -16.55 15.80
N ASN A 87 8.65 -16.06 14.62
CA ASN A 87 8.50 -16.87 13.42
C ASN A 87 9.82 -17.08 12.69
N ASN A 88 9.85 -18.08 11.81
CA ASN A 88 11.03 -18.41 11.03
C ASN A 88 10.81 -18.36 9.52
N CYS A 89 10.12 -17.33 9.03
CA CYS A 89 9.77 -17.22 7.60
C CYS A 89 11.04 -17.23 6.74
N LEU A 90 11.11 -18.13 5.75
CA LEU A 90 12.34 -18.39 4.99
C LEU A 90 12.79 -17.24 4.07
N TYR A 91 11.92 -16.26 3.88
CA TYR A 91 12.12 -15.10 3.02
C TYR A 91 12.34 -13.78 3.77
N CYS A 92 12.39 -13.79 5.11
CA CYS A 92 12.42 -12.55 5.89
C CYS A 92 13.68 -12.45 6.75
N ALA A 93 14.38 -11.31 6.69
CA ALA A 93 15.56 -11.08 7.53
C ALA A 93 15.23 -11.13 9.04
N PHE A 94 14.00 -10.79 9.43
CA PHE A 94 13.57 -10.79 10.84
C PHE A 94 13.30 -12.18 11.41
N ARG A 95 13.41 -13.24 10.62
CA ARG A 95 13.23 -14.63 11.08
C ARG A 95 14.05 -14.92 12.34
N LYS A 96 13.51 -15.66 13.30
CA LYS A 96 14.14 -15.89 14.62
C LYS A 96 15.54 -16.51 14.57
N ASP A 97 15.83 -17.30 13.53
CA ASP A 97 17.12 -17.99 13.39
C ASP A 97 18.19 -17.14 12.71
N ASN A 98 17.84 -15.95 12.19
CA ASN A 98 18.84 -14.99 11.78
C ASN A 98 19.50 -14.40 13.03
N ARG A 99 20.67 -14.93 13.38
CA ARG A 99 21.51 -14.51 14.52
C ARG A 99 22.45 -13.36 14.17
N GLU A 100 22.60 -13.05 12.88
CA GLU A 100 23.41 -11.93 12.40
C GLU A 100 22.64 -10.60 12.46
N LEU A 101 21.30 -10.65 12.45
CA LEU A 101 20.47 -9.47 12.61
C LEU A 101 20.54 -8.94 14.05
N GLN A 102 20.89 -7.67 14.21
CA GLN A 102 20.82 -7.02 15.51
C GLN A 102 19.35 -6.82 15.90
N ARG A 103 18.97 -7.34 17.08
CA ARG A 103 17.58 -7.26 17.56
C ARG A 103 17.32 -5.94 18.27
N ARG A 104 16.31 -5.20 17.82
CA ARG A 104 15.93 -3.90 18.36
C ARG A 104 14.42 -3.76 18.47
N THR A 105 13.99 -3.20 19.59
CA THR A 105 12.64 -2.67 19.84
C THR A 105 12.83 -1.24 20.30
N LEU A 106 12.14 -0.30 19.68
CA LEU A 106 12.23 1.11 20.03
C LEU A 106 11.59 1.38 21.38
N THR A 107 12.14 2.32 22.15
CA THR A 107 11.42 2.92 23.29
C THR A 107 10.34 3.88 22.80
N LEU A 108 9.41 4.25 23.68
CA LEU A 108 8.36 5.22 23.34
C LEU A 108 8.95 6.59 22.96
N GLU A 109 10.04 7.00 23.60
CA GLU A 109 10.77 8.21 23.26
C GLU A 109 11.42 8.10 21.87
N GLU A 110 12.03 6.97 21.54
CA GLU A 110 12.58 6.73 20.20
C GLU A 110 11.49 6.76 19.12
N ILE A 111 10.32 6.16 19.39
CA ILE A 111 9.17 6.18 18.48
C ILE A 111 8.69 7.62 18.25
N GLU A 112 8.59 8.42 19.32
CA GLU A 112 8.27 9.84 19.20
C GLU A 112 9.30 10.57 18.33
N GLN A 113 10.60 10.32 18.51
CA GLN A 113 11.64 10.96 17.69
C GLN A 113 11.58 10.55 16.22
N GLU A 114 11.36 9.27 15.92
CA GLU A 114 11.19 8.80 14.53
C GLU A 114 9.95 9.46 13.88
N ALA A 115 8.84 9.56 14.62
CA ALA A 115 7.65 10.24 14.14
C ALA A 115 7.88 11.75 13.93
N ARG A 116 8.59 12.42 14.84
CA ARG A 116 9.02 13.83 14.69
C ARG A 116 9.86 14.02 13.44
N TYR A 117 10.82 13.13 13.17
CA TYR A 117 11.62 13.17 11.96
C TYR A 117 10.74 13.10 10.71
N LEU A 118 9.82 12.13 10.66
CA LEU A 118 8.91 11.96 9.52
C LEU A 118 8.02 13.20 9.31
N VAL A 119 7.50 13.79 10.39
CA VAL A 119 6.72 15.04 10.32
C VAL A 119 7.59 16.19 9.79
N LEU A 120 8.85 16.31 10.22
CA LEU A 120 9.80 17.31 9.72
C LEU A 120 10.17 17.14 8.25
N GLN A 121 10.09 15.91 7.71
CA GLN A 121 10.24 15.68 6.28
C GLN A 121 8.96 16.02 5.48
N GLY A 122 7.83 16.23 6.16
CA GLY A 122 6.55 16.55 5.53
C GLY A 122 5.56 15.40 5.48
N GLN A 123 5.91 14.21 5.98
CA GLN A 123 4.99 13.08 6.04
C GLN A 123 3.77 13.39 6.91
N LYS A 124 2.61 12.91 6.46
CA LYS A 124 1.33 12.99 7.20
C LYS A 124 0.70 11.61 7.42
N ARG A 125 1.28 10.56 6.84
CA ARG A 125 0.75 9.20 6.85
C ARG A 125 1.87 8.23 7.18
N ILE A 126 1.63 7.39 8.18
CA ILE A 126 2.58 6.37 8.61
C ILE A 126 1.94 4.99 8.48
N LEU A 127 2.76 4.00 8.12
CA LEU A 127 2.46 2.58 8.31
C LEU A 127 3.34 2.05 9.44
N LEU A 128 2.77 1.83 10.63
CA LEU A 128 3.48 1.17 11.72
C LEU A 128 3.71 -0.30 11.36
N VAL A 129 4.95 -0.77 11.46
CA VAL A 129 5.33 -2.16 11.18
C VAL A 129 6.01 -2.79 12.39
N ALA A 130 5.60 -3.99 12.76
CA ALA A 130 6.22 -4.74 13.86
C ALA A 130 6.41 -6.22 13.53
N GLY A 131 7.54 -6.78 13.95
CA GLY A 131 7.71 -8.23 14.03
C GLY A 131 6.72 -8.87 15.02
N GLU A 132 6.48 -10.18 14.89
CA GLU A 132 5.55 -10.90 15.75
C GLU A 132 6.27 -11.40 17.01
N HIS A 133 6.24 -10.64 18.10
CA HIS A 133 6.82 -11.05 19.37
C HIS A 133 5.89 -10.76 20.55
N PRO A 134 5.46 -11.79 21.32
CA PRO A 134 4.36 -11.67 22.29
C PRO A 134 4.62 -10.71 23.46
N LYS A 135 5.89 -10.34 23.71
CA LYS A 135 6.27 -9.38 24.77
C LYS A 135 6.75 -8.02 24.25
N LYS A 136 7.02 -7.90 22.96
CA LYS A 136 7.71 -6.74 22.36
C LYS A 136 6.92 -6.07 21.24
N ALA A 137 5.86 -6.73 20.80
CA ALA A 137 4.84 -6.25 19.88
C ALA A 137 3.44 -6.69 20.37
N ASN A 138 3.22 -6.69 21.69
CA ASN A 138 1.90 -6.91 22.26
C ASN A 138 1.00 -5.69 22.01
N ILE A 139 -0.31 -5.89 22.16
CA ILE A 139 -1.29 -4.87 21.83
C ILE A 139 -1.10 -3.58 22.62
N GLU A 140 -0.68 -3.71 23.89
CA GLU A 140 -0.45 -2.57 24.78
C GLU A 140 0.70 -1.69 24.26
N PHE A 141 1.85 -2.28 23.90
CA PHE A 141 2.96 -1.54 23.31
C PHE A 141 2.58 -0.92 21.96
N ILE A 142 1.82 -1.63 21.13
CA ILE A 142 1.33 -1.09 19.86
C ILE A 142 0.42 0.12 20.11
N GLY A 143 -0.47 0.07 21.11
CA GLY A 143 -1.31 1.19 21.51
C GLY A 143 -0.50 2.39 22.00
N GLU A 144 0.48 2.18 22.87
CA GLU A 144 1.38 3.24 23.36
C GLU A 144 2.20 3.86 22.22
N ALA A 145 2.67 3.04 21.27
CA ALA A 145 3.38 3.51 20.08
C ALA A 145 2.47 4.39 19.20
N ILE A 146 1.22 3.98 18.98
CA ILE A 146 0.23 4.73 18.19
C ILE A 146 -0.05 6.08 18.85
N ASP A 147 -0.30 6.09 20.17
CA ASP A 147 -0.53 7.32 20.95
C ASP A 147 0.65 8.29 20.84
N LYS A 148 1.88 7.79 20.99
CA LYS A 148 3.09 8.60 20.83
C LYS A 148 3.22 9.20 19.44
N ILE A 149 2.97 8.43 18.38
CA ILE A 149 3.05 8.92 17.01
C ILE A 149 2.00 10.03 16.76
N TYR A 150 0.77 9.85 17.25
CA TYR A 150 -0.28 10.87 17.11
C TYR A 150 -0.05 12.11 17.99
N SER A 151 0.66 11.98 19.11
CA SER A 151 0.99 13.11 19.99
C SER A 151 1.96 14.12 19.35
N VAL A 152 2.70 13.71 18.31
CA VAL A 152 3.65 14.59 17.63
C VAL A 152 2.93 15.67 16.83
N ASN A 153 3.10 16.92 17.26
CA ASN A 153 2.65 18.11 16.55
C ASN A 153 3.76 19.16 16.51
N LEU A 154 4.17 19.54 15.30
CA LEU A 154 5.24 20.51 15.04
C LEU A 154 4.66 21.66 14.21
N ASN A 155 4.37 22.80 14.84
CA ASN A 155 3.80 23.98 14.17
C ASN A 155 2.55 23.66 13.35
N GLY A 156 1.64 22.82 13.86
CA GLY A 156 0.43 22.40 13.17
C GLY A 156 0.61 21.21 12.22
N ASN A 157 1.85 20.77 11.96
CA ASN A 157 2.15 19.56 11.21
C ASN A 157 2.14 18.34 12.14
N ASN A 158 1.48 17.26 11.73
CA ASN A 158 1.34 16.04 12.52
C ASN A 158 1.07 14.84 11.59
N ILE A 159 1.15 13.64 12.16
CA ILE A 159 0.66 12.42 11.51
C ILE A 159 -0.86 12.39 11.62
N ARG A 160 -1.51 12.29 10.45
CA ARG A 160 -2.95 12.45 10.28
C ARG A 160 -3.69 11.13 10.07
N ARG A 161 -2.97 10.08 9.71
CA ARG A 161 -3.48 8.71 9.57
C ARG A 161 -2.34 7.73 9.80
N LEU A 162 -2.58 6.77 10.69
CA LEU A 162 -1.65 5.69 10.99
C LEU A 162 -2.28 4.35 10.62
N ASN A 163 -1.70 3.68 9.62
CA ASN A 163 -2.02 2.30 9.30
C ASN A 163 -1.14 1.37 10.13
N VAL A 164 -1.58 0.13 10.35
CA VAL A 164 -0.85 -0.85 11.17
C VAL A 164 -0.65 -2.15 10.39
N ASN A 165 0.61 -2.58 10.26
CA ASN A 165 0.98 -3.89 9.76
C ASN A 165 1.58 -4.73 10.89
N THR A 166 0.76 -5.63 11.44
CA THR A 166 1.13 -6.55 12.51
C THR A 166 0.57 -7.94 12.22
N ALA A 167 1.02 -8.94 12.98
CA ALA A 167 0.50 -10.30 12.87
C ALA A 167 -1.03 -10.38 13.16
N PRO A 168 -1.71 -11.44 12.69
CA PRO A 168 -3.12 -11.66 12.96
C PRO A 168 -3.43 -11.67 14.46
N LEU A 169 -4.48 -10.94 14.84
CA LEU A 169 -4.96 -10.84 16.21
C LEU A 169 -6.27 -11.62 16.40
N SER A 170 -6.68 -11.79 17.66
CA SER A 170 -8.04 -12.21 18.00
C SER A 170 -9.02 -11.05 17.80
N ILE A 171 -10.33 -11.34 17.78
CA ILE A 171 -11.37 -10.31 17.65
C ILE A 171 -11.26 -9.27 18.79
N ASP A 172 -11.03 -9.70 20.02
CA ASP A 172 -10.97 -8.77 21.16
C ASP A 172 -9.74 -7.86 21.09
N LEU A 173 -8.58 -8.39 20.67
CA LEU A 173 -7.39 -7.59 20.43
C LEU A 173 -7.56 -6.65 19.22
N PHE A 174 -8.34 -7.04 18.21
CA PHE A 174 -8.71 -6.12 17.12
C PHE A 174 -9.66 -5.00 17.57
N LYS A 175 -10.58 -5.25 18.52
CA LYS A 175 -11.41 -4.19 19.11
C LYS A 175 -10.55 -3.19 19.86
N GLU A 176 -9.56 -3.68 20.60
CA GLU A 176 -8.57 -2.83 21.28
C GLU A 176 -7.74 -2.03 20.26
N LEU A 177 -7.23 -2.68 19.20
CA LEU A 177 -6.52 -1.98 18.12
C LEU A 177 -7.36 -0.88 17.48
N LYS A 178 -8.65 -1.13 17.24
CA LYS A 178 -9.59 -0.14 16.71
C LYS A 178 -9.74 1.06 17.66
N SER A 179 -9.74 0.83 18.97
CA SER A 179 -9.88 1.89 19.97
C SER A 179 -8.74 2.91 19.94
N PHE A 180 -7.58 2.54 19.39
CA PHE A 180 -6.43 3.43 19.21
C PHE A 180 -6.53 4.34 17.98
N GLY A 181 -7.62 4.28 17.20
CA GLY A 181 -7.83 5.17 16.05
C GLY A 181 -6.87 4.89 14.89
N ILE A 182 -6.72 3.61 14.54
CA ILE A 182 -5.97 3.22 13.34
C ILE A 182 -6.75 3.59 12.06
N GLY A 183 -6.02 3.83 10.98
CA GLY A 183 -6.55 3.97 9.62
C GLY A 183 -6.88 2.61 9.03
N THR A 184 -5.88 1.92 8.49
CA THR A 184 -6.03 0.59 7.88
C THR A 184 -5.25 -0.46 8.64
N TYR A 185 -5.87 -1.60 8.94
CA TYR A 185 -5.14 -2.80 9.35
C TYR A 185 -4.64 -3.56 8.12
N GLN A 186 -3.34 -3.82 8.06
CA GLN A 186 -2.70 -4.51 6.95
C GLN A 186 -2.07 -5.81 7.42
N CYS A 187 -2.33 -6.88 6.69
CA CYS A 187 -1.75 -8.19 6.96
C CYS A 187 -1.69 -8.95 5.65
N PHE A 188 -0.48 -9.25 5.19
CA PHE A 188 -0.30 -9.95 3.92
C PHE A 188 -0.54 -11.43 4.16
N GLN A 189 -1.25 -12.09 3.27
CA GLN A 189 -1.32 -13.55 3.26
C GLN A 189 0.05 -14.15 2.93
N GLU A 190 0.92 -13.37 2.29
CA GLU A 190 2.26 -13.74 1.82
C GLU A 190 2.20 -14.68 0.63
N THR A 191 1.58 -15.85 0.80
CA THR A 191 1.28 -16.77 -0.28
C THR A 191 -0.04 -17.46 0.00
N TYR A 192 -0.94 -17.46 -0.97
CA TYR A 192 -2.22 -18.14 -0.85
C TYR A 192 -2.09 -19.64 -1.12
N HIS A 193 -1.03 -20.10 -1.78
CA HIS A 193 -0.83 -21.52 -2.06
C HIS A 193 -0.44 -22.26 -0.78
N PHE A 194 -1.29 -23.16 -0.32
CA PHE A 194 -1.21 -23.80 0.99
C PHE A 194 0.12 -24.53 1.22
N ASN A 195 0.59 -25.29 0.23
CA ASN A 195 1.83 -26.03 0.35
C ASN A 195 3.04 -25.09 0.41
N THR A 196 3.09 -24.06 -0.43
CA THR A 196 4.15 -23.03 -0.36
C THR A 196 4.08 -22.28 0.96
N TYR A 197 2.89 -21.96 1.48
CA TYR A 197 2.76 -21.30 2.77
C TYR A 197 3.37 -22.13 3.90
N LYS A 198 3.09 -23.43 3.95
CA LYS A 198 3.65 -24.34 4.95
C LYS A 198 5.18 -24.42 4.87
N GLU A 199 5.72 -24.47 3.65
CA GLU A 199 7.15 -24.48 3.42
C GLU A 199 7.80 -23.17 3.89
N MET A 200 7.23 -22.03 3.49
CA MET A 200 7.77 -20.71 3.79
C MET A 200 7.62 -20.31 5.26
N HIS A 201 6.71 -20.95 6.00
CA HIS A 201 6.42 -20.69 7.42
C HIS A 201 6.59 -21.95 8.29
N PRO A 202 7.82 -22.48 8.45
CA PRO A 202 8.06 -23.78 9.08
C PRO A 202 7.78 -23.83 10.59
N GLY A 203 7.49 -22.70 11.23
CA GLY A 203 7.12 -22.67 12.65
C GLY A 203 6.88 -21.28 13.21
N GLY A 204 6.45 -21.25 14.48
CA GLY A 204 5.88 -20.06 15.13
C GLY A 204 4.39 -19.91 14.84
N PRO A 205 3.69 -18.94 15.44
CA PRO A 205 2.24 -18.78 15.25
C PRO A 205 1.85 -18.54 13.78
N LYS A 206 2.74 -17.94 12.98
CA LYS A 206 2.49 -17.69 11.56
C LYS A 206 2.37 -18.99 10.73
N SER A 207 2.82 -20.15 11.22
CA SER A 207 2.64 -21.41 10.48
C SER A 207 1.17 -21.83 10.33
N ASP A 208 0.26 -21.27 11.12
CA ASP A 208 -1.18 -21.52 10.98
C ASP A 208 -1.76 -20.70 9.81
N TYR A 209 -1.95 -21.40 8.68
CA TYR A 209 -2.48 -20.85 7.44
C TYR A 209 -3.89 -20.26 7.63
N ALA A 210 -4.80 -21.02 8.25
CA ALA A 210 -6.19 -20.59 8.42
C ALA A 210 -6.28 -19.39 9.37
N TRP A 211 -5.51 -19.40 10.46
CA TRP A 211 -5.45 -18.26 11.37
C TRP A 211 -5.06 -16.97 10.65
N ARG A 212 -4.08 -17.02 9.74
CA ARG A 212 -3.68 -15.87 8.93
C ARG A 212 -4.71 -15.51 7.85
N LEU A 213 -5.24 -16.50 7.12
CA LEU A 213 -6.19 -16.26 6.04
C LEU A 213 -7.44 -15.50 6.53
N TYR A 214 -7.98 -15.90 7.68
CA TYR A 214 -9.16 -15.28 8.29
C TYR A 214 -8.86 -14.06 9.17
N ALA A 215 -7.66 -13.46 9.07
CA ALA A 215 -7.31 -12.28 9.86
C ALA A 215 -8.21 -11.08 9.53
N MET A 216 -8.54 -10.90 8.24
CA MET A 216 -9.38 -9.79 7.80
C MET A 216 -10.83 -9.96 8.22
N ASP A 217 -11.37 -11.18 8.18
CA ASP A 217 -12.69 -11.48 8.76
C ASP A 217 -12.77 -11.04 10.22
N ARG A 218 -11.76 -11.38 11.03
CA ARG A 218 -11.74 -11.00 12.45
C ARG A 218 -11.60 -9.50 12.65
N ALA A 219 -10.81 -8.82 11.83
CA ALA A 219 -10.66 -7.36 11.87
C ALA A 219 -11.98 -6.65 11.53
N LEU A 220 -12.67 -7.08 10.46
CA LEU A 220 -13.98 -6.56 10.06
C LEU A 220 -15.06 -6.83 11.12
N GLN A 221 -15.07 -8.03 11.72
CA GLN A 221 -15.99 -8.39 12.81
C GLN A 221 -15.74 -7.57 14.09
N ALA A 222 -14.49 -7.16 14.34
CA ALA A 222 -14.14 -6.22 15.41
C ALA A 222 -14.48 -4.75 15.06
N GLY A 223 -14.93 -4.51 13.83
CA GLY A 223 -15.35 -3.21 13.32
C GLY A 223 -14.25 -2.36 12.71
N ILE A 224 -13.05 -2.91 12.45
CA ILE A 224 -12.06 -2.24 11.61
C ILE A 224 -12.55 -2.38 10.17
N ASP A 225 -13.01 -1.29 9.57
CA ASP A 225 -13.69 -1.27 8.27
C ASP A 225 -12.77 -0.98 7.08
N ASP A 226 -11.58 -0.42 7.34
CA ASP A 226 -10.50 -0.34 6.36
C ASP A 226 -9.46 -1.45 6.61
N VAL A 227 -9.49 -2.49 5.77
CA VAL A 227 -8.48 -3.58 5.78
C VAL A 227 -7.63 -3.58 4.52
N GLY A 228 -6.38 -4.05 4.64
CA GLY A 228 -5.43 -4.15 3.53
C GLY A 228 -4.82 -5.53 3.41
N ILE A 229 -5.08 -6.18 2.28
CA ILE A 229 -4.53 -7.51 1.98
C ILE A 229 -3.29 -7.40 1.09
N GLY A 230 -2.53 -8.48 0.95
CA GLY A 230 -1.38 -8.52 0.06
C GLY A 230 -0.80 -9.92 -0.10
N ALA A 231 -0.05 -10.10 -1.19
CA ALA A 231 0.72 -11.30 -1.49
C ALA A 231 2.18 -10.90 -1.78
N LEU A 232 3.12 -11.74 -1.35
CA LEU A 232 4.54 -11.56 -1.57
C LEU A 232 4.94 -12.29 -2.85
N PHE A 233 4.98 -11.55 -3.96
CA PHE A 233 5.25 -12.09 -5.28
C PHE A 233 6.70 -12.58 -5.37
N GLY A 234 6.89 -13.82 -5.83
CA GLY A 234 8.19 -14.48 -5.81
C GLY A 234 8.17 -15.85 -5.11
N LEU A 235 7.19 -16.09 -4.22
CA LEU A 235 7.10 -17.34 -3.44
C LEU A 235 6.46 -18.49 -4.23
N THR A 236 5.49 -18.20 -5.08
CA THR A 236 4.85 -19.15 -6.02
C THR A 236 4.44 -18.41 -7.29
N ASP A 237 3.80 -19.12 -8.23
CA ASP A 237 3.35 -18.56 -9.50
C ASP A 237 2.49 -17.30 -9.30
N TYR A 238 2.89 -16.22 -10.00
CA TYR A 238 2.25 -14.91 -9.81
C TYR A 238 0.81 -14.87 -10.30
N LYS A 239 0.43 -15.70 -11.29
CA LYS A 239 -0.95 -15.74 -11.80
C LYS A 239 -1.86 -16.38 -10.76
N PHE A 240 -1.41 -17.49 -10.15
CA PHE A 240 -2.09 -18.10 -9.01
C PHE A 240 -2.26 -17.11 -7.86
N GLU A 241 -1.18 -16.45 -7.42
CA GLU A 241 -1.24 -15.49 -6.31
C GLU A 241 -2.18 -14.32 -6.60
N THR A 242 -2.17 -13.82 -7.84
CA THR A 242 -3.05 -12.72 -8.24
C THR A 242 -4.52 -13.14 -8.18
N LEU A 243 -4.87 -14.31 -8.70
CA LEU A 243 -6.24 -14.81 -8.65
C LEU A 243 -6.70 -15.15 -7.24
N ALA A 244 -5.82 -15.70 -6.40
CA ALA A 244 -6.14 -15.97 -5.01
C ALA A 244 -6.34 -14.67 -4.20
N LEU A 245 -5.50 -13.66 -4.44
CA LEU A 245 -5.64 -12.32 -3.86
C LEU A 245 -6.97 -11.67 -4.26
N LEU A 246 -7.37 -11.77 -5.54
CA LEU A 246 -8.66 -11.32 -6.01
C LEU A 246 -9.82 -12.10 -5.39
N SER A 247 -9.67 -13.42 -5.26
CA SER A 247 -10.67 -14.28 -4.60
C SER A 247 -10.91 -13.86 -3.15
N HIS A 248 -9.85 -13.50 -2.41
CA HIS A 248 -9.97 -12.95 -1.06
C HIS A 248 -10.71 -11.61 -1.06
N ALA A 249 -10.40 -10.72 -2.01
CA ALA A 249 -11.11 -9.45 -2.11
C ALA A 249 -12.62 -9.63 -2.39
N PHE A 250 -12.96 -10.57 -3.27
CA PHE A 250 -14.35 -10.89 -3.59
C PHE A 250 -15.07 -11.55 -2.40
N ASP A 251 -14.39 -12.41 -1.65
CA ASP A 251 -14.96 -13.02 -0.45
C ASP A 251 -15.27 -11.99 0.65
N LEU A 252 -14.38 -11.03 0.87
CA LEU A 252 -14.63 -9.92 1.82
C LEU A 252 -15.81 -9.05 1.36
N ASP A 253 -15.85 -8.66 0.09
CA ASP A 253 -16.96 -7.87 -0.48
C ASP A 253 -18.30 -8.62 -0.39
N PHE A 254 -18.28 -9.93 -0.69
CA PHE A 254 -19.48 -10.77 -0.61
C PHE A 254 -20.01 -10.93 0.83
N LYS A 255 -19.13 -11.19 1.80
CA LYS A 255 -19.53 -11.45 3.20
C LYS A 255 -19.90 -10.19 3.97
N TYR A 256 -19.16 -9.11 3.75
CA TYR A 256 -19.23 -7.91 4.59
C TYR A 256 -19.77 -6.68 3.85
N GLY A 257 -20.02 -6.79 2.53
CA GLY A 257 -20.44 -5.66 1.68
C GLY A 257 -19.32 -4.68 1.37
N ILE A 258 -18.09 -4.98 1.81
CA ILE A 258 -16.89 -4.17 1.62
C ILE A 258 -15.67 -5.04 1.31
N GLY A 259 -15.09 -4.82 0.14
CA GLY A 259 -13.76 -5.35 -0.19
C GLY A 259 -12.63 -4.64 0.57
N PRO A 260 -11.36 -5.05 0.35
CA PRO A 260 -10.21 -4.41 0.97
C PRO A 260 -10.05 -2.97 0.49
N HIS A 261 -9.68 -2.08 1.42
CA HIS A 261 -9.32 -0.69 1.12
C HIS A 261 -8.06 -0.62 0.26
N THR A 262 -7.09 -1.50 0.53
CA THR A 262 -5.84 -1.58 -0.24
C THR A 262 -5.38 -3.01 -0.51
N MET A 263 -4.69 -3.19 -1.63
CA MET A 263 -3.85 -4.34 -1.94
C MET A 263 -2.39 -3.92 -2.01
N SER A 264 -1.54 -4.61 -1.24
CA SER A 264 -0.10 -4.49 -1.33
C SER A 264 0.47 -5.62 -2.19
N ILE A 265 1.42 -5.26 -3.05
CA ILE A 265 2.00 -6.14 -4.07
C ILE A 265 3.53 -6.23 -3.97
N PRO A 266 4.12 -6.44 -2.78
CA PRO A 266 5.57 -6.52 -2.65
C PRO A 266 6.14 -7.67 -3.49
N ARG A 267 7.22 -7.41 -4.25
CA ARG A 267 8.09 -8.47 -4.75
C ARG A 267 9.09 -8.90 -3.68
N LEU A 268 9.51 -10.16 -3.78
CA LEU A 268 10.61 -10.68 -2.99
C LEU A 268 11.88 -9.89 -3.32
N GLU A 269 12.45 -9.25 -2.30
CA GLU A 269 13.71 -8.53 -2.42
C GLU A 269 14.76 -9.23 -1.56
N PRO A 270 16.05 -9.14 -1.93
CA PRO A 270 17.14 -9.70 -1.14
C PRO A 270 17.03 -9.30 0.33
N ALA A 271 17.21 -10.29 1.20
CA ALA A 271 17.14 -10.12 2.64
C ALA A 271 18.22 -10.97 3.30
N ARG A 272 18.98 -10.35 4.21
CA ARG A 272 20.12 -11.00 4.87
C ARG A 272 19.68 -12.26 5.62
N ASN A 273 20.39 -13.36 5.40
CA ASN A 273 20.14 -14.66 6.03
C ASN A 273 18.69 -15.19 5.83
N ALA A 274 18.08 -14.84 4.70
CA ALA A 274 16.78 -15.34 4.27
C ALA A 274 16.91 -16.11 2.94
N PRO A 275 17.05 -17.46 2.98
CA PRO A 275 17.37 -18.26 1.79
C PRO A 275 16.42 -18.06 0.61
N ALA A 276 15.11 -18.02 0.87
CA ALA A 276 14.13 -17.86 -0.20
C ALA A 276 14.18 -16.45 -0.84
N ALA A 277 14.59 -15.43 -0.08
CA ALA A 277 14.71 -14.07 -0.60
C ALA A 277 15.95 -13.86 -1.48
N MET A 278 17.05 -14.55 -1.16
CA MET A 278 18.28 -14.48 -1.95
C MET A 278 18.16 -15.20 -3.30
N GLN A 279 17.28 -16.21 -3.36
CA GLN A 279 16.95 -16.94 -4.58
C GLN A 279 15.45 -17.21 -4.63
N PRO A 280 14.65 -16.24 -5.13
CA PRO A 280 13.20 -16.39 -5.20
C PRO A 280 12.81 -17.64 -6.00
N PRO A 281 11.98 -18.54 -5.46
CA PRO A 281 11.60 -19.78 -6.15
C PRO A 281 10.80 -19.50 -7.44
N HIS A 282 10.01 -18.43 -7.47
CA HIS A 282 9.21 -18.00 -8.61
C HIS A 282 9.37 -16.49 -8.85
N ALA A 283 10.61 -16.05 -9.08
CA ALA A 283 10.91 -14.64 -9.37
C ALA A 283 9.97 -14.06 -10.45
N VAL A 284 9.45 -12.86 -10.22
CA VAL A 284 8.51 -12.20 -11.13
C VAL A 284 9.24 -11.10 -11.88
N ASP A 285 9.32 -11.23 -13.21
CA ASP A 285 9.91 -10.22 -14.07
C ASP A 285 9.07 -8.94 -14.14
N ASP A 286 9.66 -7.85 -14.61
CA ASP A 286 9.04 -6.53 -14.61
C ASP A 286 7.78 -6.45 -15.49
N GLN A 287 7.73 -7.19 -16.61
CA GLN A 287 6.56 -7.19 -17.49
C GLN A 287 5.41 -7.98 -16.86
N SER A 288 5.69 -9.15 -16.28
CA SER A 288 4.71 -9.93 -15.51
C SER A 288 4.19 -9.16 -14.31
N PHE A 289 5.05 -8.40 -13.62
CA PHE A 289 4.66 -7.54 -12.51
C PHE A 289 3.79 -6.36 -12.96
N LYS A 290 4.14 -5.71 -14.07
CA LYS A 290 3.29 -4.67 -14.67
C LYS A 290 1.92 -5.25 -15.08
N LYS A 291 1.88 -6.46 -15.65
CA LYS A 291 0.66 -7.18 -16.03
C LYS A 291 -0.25 -7.48 -14.85
N LEU A 292 0.26 -8.04 -13.76
CA LEU A 292 -0.59 -8.35 -12.60
C LEU A 292 -1.18 -7.09 -11.96
N ILE A 293 -0.43 -5.98 -11.95
CA ILE A 293 -0.93 -4.69 -11.42
C ILE A 293 -2.09 -4.18 -12.28
N ALA A 294 -1.93 -4.22 -13.60
CA ALA A 294 -2.97 -3.83 -14.54
C ALA A 294 -4.23 -4.68 -14.33
N VAL A 295 -4.09 -6.01 -14.23
CA VAL A 295 -5.23 -6.91 -14.00
C VAL A 295 -5.91 -6.61 -12.65
N ILE A 296 -5.16 -6.41 -11.57
CA ILE A 296 -5.74 -6.05 -10.27
C ILE A 296 -6.51 -4.73 -10.36
N ARG A 297 -5.94 -3.70 -10.99
CA ARG A 297 -6.60 -2.40 -11.19
C ARG A 297 -7.92 -2.54 -11.96
N LEU A 298 -7.97 -3.41 -12.97
CA LEU A 298 -9.19 -3.65 -13.73
C LEU A 298 -10.23 -4.49 -12.97
N ALA A 299 -9.78 -5.46 -12.19
CA ALA A 299 -10.65 -6.37 -11.44
C ALA A 299 -11.31 -5.72 -10.21
N VAL A 300 -10.56 -4.91 -9.47
CA VAL A 300 -11.02 -4.22 -8.25
C VAL A 300 -10.74 -2.70 -8.33
N PRO A 301 -11.45 -1.98 -9.21
CA PRO A 301 -11.08 -0.62 -9.61
C PRO A 301 -11.09 0.41 -8.48
N TYR A 302 -11.81 0.16 -7.39
CA TYR A 302 -11.91 1.08 -6.25
C TYR A 302 -10.92 0.76 -5.11
N THR A 303 -10.28 -0.41 -5.14
CA THR A 303 -9.27 -0.79 -4.16
C THR A 303 -7.94 -0.12 -4.48
N GLY A 304 -7.34 0.53 -3.49
CA GLY A 304 -6.03 1.16 -3.65
C GLY A 304 -4.95 0.10 -3.86
N ILE A 305 -3.99 0.35 -4.75
CA ILE A 305 -2.80 -0.49 -4.90
C ILE A 305 -1.61 0.26 -4.29
N ILE A 306 -0.88 -0.42 -3.40
CA ILE A 306 0.29 0.11 -2.68
C ILE A 306 1.58 -0.42 -3.33
N LEU A 307 2.47 0.50 -3.70
CA LEU A 307 3.84 0.20 -4.14
C LEU A 307 4.87 0.71 -3.15
N SER A 308 5.67 -0.20 -2.59
CA SER A 308 6.76 0.15 -1.68
C SER A 308 8.06 0.51 -2.42
N THR A 309 9.03 1.07 -1.68
CA THR A 309 10.42 1.30 -2.10
C THR A 309 11.27 0.03 -2.30
N ARG A 310 10.63 -1.14 -2.40
CA ARG A 310 11.26 -2.38 -2.91
C ARG A 310 11.72 -2.21 -4.36
N GLU A 311 10.88 -1.56 -5.15
CA GLU A 311 11.14 -1.35 -6.57
C GLU A 311 12.08 -0.17 -6.82
N LYS A 312 12.88 -0.28 -7.89
CA LYS A 312 13.77 0.79 -8.34
C LYS A 312 13.00 1.98 -8.90
N ALA A 313 13.62 3.16 -8.83
CA ALA A 313 13.01 4.40 -9.28
C ALA A 313 12.47 4.33 -10.71
N GLU A 314 13.21 3.75 -11.68
CA GLU A 314 12.74 3.66 -13.08
C GLU A 314 11.46 2.82 -13.19
N LEU A 315 11.47 1.61 -12.63
CA LEU A 315 10.30 0.73 -12.68
C LEU A 315 9.10 1.34 -11.95
N ARG A 316 9.31 2.01 -10.81
CA ARG A 316 8.21 2.69 -10.10
C ARG A 316 7.48 3.67 -11.01
N ARG A 317 8.20 4.45 -11.83
CA ARG A 317 7.59 5.39 -12.79
C ARG A 317 6.70 4.66 -13.80
N ASP A 318 7.18 3.55 -14.34
CA ASP A 318 6.41 2.72 -15.29
C ASP A 318 5.16 2.12 -14.64
N LEU A 319 5.25 1.77 -13.35
CA LEU A 319 4.14 1.16 -12.62
C LEU A 319 3.06 2.18 -12.23
N PHE A 320 3.39 3.46 -12.08
CA PHE A 320 2.39 4.51 -11.82
C PHE A 320 1.32 4.57 -12.92
N GLU A 321 1.70 4.24 -14.15
CA GLU A 321 0.81 4.25 -15.31
C GLU A 321 -0.22 3.11 -15.30
N VAL A 322 0.00 2.02 -14.57
CA VAL A 322 -0.86 0.82 -14.71
C VAL A 322 -1.76 0.52 -13.53
N GLY A 323 -1.70 1.30 -12.45
CA GLY A 323 -2.70 1.16 -11.39
C GLY A 323 -2.33 1.60 -9.98
N ILE A 324 -1.06 1.95 -9.73
CA ILE A 324 -0.61 2.34 -8.38
C ILE A 324 -1.33 3.59 -7.88
N SER A 325 -1.79 3.57 -6.63
CA SER A 325 -2.53 4.68 -6.04
C SER A 325 -1.88 5.24 -4.77
N GLN A 326 -1.06 4.44 -4.10
CA GLN A 326 -0.31 4.85 -2.92
C GLN A 326 1.12 4.34 -3.01
N ILE A 327 2.06 5.13 -2.52
CA ILE A 327 3.48 4.84 -2.58
C ILE A 327 4.17 5.18 -1.27
N SER A 328 5.16 4.36 -0.88
CA SER A 328 6.07 4.75 0.19
C SER A 328 7.17 5.67 -0.35
N ALA A 329 7.59 6.67 0.42
CA ALA A 329 8.63 7.62 -0.02
C ALA A 329 9.57 7.98 1.14
N GLY A 330 10.85 8.19 0.83
CA GLY A 330 11.89 8.43 1.84
C GLY A 330 11.97 7.32 2.88
N SER A 331 11.68 6.07 2.51
CA SER A 331 11.43 4.99 3.46
C SER A 331 12.71 4.47 4.12
N ARG A 332 12.54 3.90 5.31
CA ARG A 332 13.52 3.02 5.95
C ARG A 332 12.87 1.73 6.42
N THR A 333 13.63 0.64 6.41
CA THR A 333 13.10 -0.72 6.64
C THR A 333 13.63 -1.37 7.92
N ALA A 334 14.18 -0.56 8.84
CA ALA A 334 14.76 -0.95 10.11
C ALA A 334 14.16 -0.13 11.28
N PRO A 335 14.14 -0.66 12.52
CA PRO A 335 13.80 0.16 13.68
C PRO A 335 14.88 1.20 14.01
N GLY A 336 14.51 2.48 14.10
CA GLY A 336 15.39 3.58 14.54
C GLY A 336 16.19 4.27 13.43
N SER A 337 15.97 3.86 12.18
CA SER A 337 16.77 4.29 11.04
C SER A 337 16.42 5.67 10.48
N TYR A 338 15.32 6.31 10.88
CA TYR A 338 15.04 7.67 10.40
C TYR A 338 15.94 8.72 11.09
N LYS A 339 16.21 8.54 12.38
CA LYS A 339 17.13 9.36 13.16
C LYS A 339 18.60 9.03 12.86
N GLU A 340 18.93 7.75 12.81
CA GLU A 340 20.33 7.28 12.81
C GLU A 340 20.99 7.27 11.43
N SER A 341 20.27 7.52 10.33
CA SER A 341 20.86 7.53 8.98
C SER A 341 21.83 8.69 8.71
N GLN A 342 22.01 9.61 9.66
CA GLN A 342 23.10 10.61 9.61
C GLN A 342 24.32 10.21 10.43
N GLU A 343 24.21 9.24 11.35
CA GLU A 343 25.25 8.90 12.32
C GLU A 343 25.35 7.38 12.55
N SER A 344 26.08 6.69 11.67
CA SER A 344 26.94 5.55 12.05
C SER A 344 26.35 4.14 12.34
N LEU A 345 25.20 3.75 11.78
CA LEU A 345 24.87 2.32 11.66
C LEU A 345 24.83 1.91 10.19
N SER A 346 25.48 0.79 9.86
CA SER A 346 25.24 0.11 8.59
C SER A 346 23.80 -0.38 8.60
N GLU A 347 22.87 0.42 8.03
CA GLU A 347 21.43 0.14 7.95
C GLU A 347 21.16 -1.34 7.59
N HIS A 348 21.99 -1.92 6.73
CA HIS A 348 22.01 -3.32 6.32
C HIS A 348 21.99 -4.39 7.44
N GLU A 349 22.34 -4.05 8.69
CA GLU A 349 22.35 -4.99 9.82
C GLU A 349 21.01 -5.09 10.56
N LEU A 350 20.07 -4.19 10.25
CA LEU A 350 18.77 -4.06 10.92
C LEU A 350 17.57 -4.15 9.96
N GLU A 351 17.79 -3.99 8.65
CA GLU A 351 16.74 -3.92 7.62
C GLU A 351 15.97 -5.24 7.43
N GLN A 352 14.68 -5.12 7.13
CA GLN A 352 13.83 -6.26 6.80
C GLN A 352 14.14 -6.85 5.41
N PHE A 353 14.48 -5.98 4.46
CA PHE A 353 14.78 -6.27 3.06
C PHE A 353 15.55 -5.09 2.46
N GLN A 354 16.28 -5.33 1.37
CA GLN A 354 17.01 -4.31 0.62
C GLN A 354 16.05 -3.36 -0.13
N LEU A 355 16.27 -2.05 0.01
CA LEU A 355 15.55 -1.04 -0.74
C LEU A 355 16.00 -1.00 -2.21
N GLY A 356 15.05 -0.76 -3.11
CA GLY A 356 15.31 -0.44 -4.53
C GLY A 356 15.29 1.07 -4.82
N ASP A 357 14.60 1.86 -3.99
CA ASP A 357 14.52 3.31 -4.12
C ASP A 357 14.89 3.99 -2.79
N HIS A 358 16.05 4.64 -2.79
CA HIS A 358 16.67 5.29 -1.63
C HIS A 358 16.45 6.81 -1.59
N ARG A 359 15.75 7.36 -2.57
CA ARG A 359 15.52 8.81 -2.70
C ARG A 359 14.78 9.36 -1.49
N THR A 360 15.05 10.63 -1.18
CA THR A 360 14.34 11.36 -0.13
C THR A 360 12.87 11.56 -0.49
N LEU A 361 12.07 11.99 0.48
CA LEU A 361 10.69 12.37 0.20
C LEU A 361 10.62 13.51 -0.84
N ASP A 362 11.48 14.52 -0.70
CA ASP A 362 11.51 15.69 -1.57
C ASP A 362 11.82 15.33 -3.03
N GLU A 363 12.84 14.49 -3.25
CA GLU A 363 13.20 13.98 -4.57
C GLU A 363 12.05 13.22 -5.23
N ILE A 364 11.33 12.39 -4.47
CA ILE A 364 10.17 11.63 -4.97
C ILE A 364 8.99 12.56 -5.28
N VAL A 365 8.77 13.58 -4.45
CA VAL A 365 7.72 14.59 -4.67
C VAL A 365 7.99 15.36 -5.96
N LYS A 366 9.23 15.83 -6.16
CA LYS A 366 9.68 16.48 -7.40
C LYS A 366 9.48 15.59 -8.62
N ASP A 367 9.89 14.33 -8.51
CA ASP A 367 9.79 13.36 -9.61
C ASP A 367 8.33 13.11 -10.00
N CYS A 368 7.45 12.90 -9.02
CA CYS A 368 6.02 12.74 -9.26
C CYS A 368 5.43 13.96 -9.99
N ALA A 369 5.67 15.18 -9.46
CA ALA A 369 5.16 16.41 -10.07
C ALA A 369 5.67 16.60 -11.51
N SER A 370 6.96 16.32 -11.75
CA SER A 370 7.61 16.44 -13.07
C SER A 370 7.04 15.43 -14.08
N LEU A 371 6.59 14.26 -13.62
CA LEU A 371 5.94 13.23 -14.44
C LEU A 371 4.44 13.46 -14.63
N GLY A 372 3.89 14.56 -14.11
CA GLY A 372 2.46 14.86 -14.21
C GLY A 372 1.58 14.12 -13.20
N TYR A 373 2.17 13.53 -12.16
CA TYR A 373 1.44 12.95 -11.02
C TYR A 373 1.35 13.93 -9.87
N MET A 374 0.22 13.92 -9.17
CA MET A 374 -0.03 14.77 -8.01
C MET A 374 0.34 14.03 -6.72
N PRO A 375 1.45 14.40 -6.05
CA PRO A 375 1.74 13.96 -4.69
C PRO A 375 0.58 14.32 -3.77
N SER A 376 0.16 13.41 -2.90
CA SER A 376 -0.93 13.69 -1.96
C SER A 376 -0.65 13.13 -0.58
N PHE A 377 -0.83 13.99 0.42
CA PHE A 377 -0.75 13.61 1.84
C PHE A 377 -2.14 13.55 2.47
N CYS A 378 -3.19 13.41 1.64
CA CYS A 378 -4.59 13.47 2.03
C CYS A 378 -4.97 12.39 3.06
N THR A 379 -5.70 12.81 4.08
CA THR A 379 -6.31 11.97 5.12
C THR A 379 -7.78 12.31 5.36
N ALA A 380 -8.38 13.09 4.46
CA ALA A 380 -9.75 13.62 4.62
C ALA A 380 -10.81 12.54 4.80
N CYS A 381 -10.71 11.41 4.09
CA CYS A 381 -11.67 10.31 4.25
C CYS A 381 -11.68 9.77 5.70
N TYR A 382 -10.50 9.59 6.29
CA TYR A 382 -10.36 9.16 7.68
C TYR A 382 -11.02 10.17 8.63
N ARG A 383 -10.73 11.47 8.47
CA ARG A 383 -11.27 12.54 9.34
C ARG A 383 -12.76 12.80 9.18
N SER A 384 -13.33 12.45 8.03
CA SER A 384 -14.76 12.62 7.75
C SER A 384 -15.58 11.35 8.02
N ASN A 385 -14.99 10.32 8.65
CA ASN A 385 -15.63 9.01 8.82
C ASN A 385 -16.19 8.42 7.51
N ARG A 386 -15.42 8.59 6.43
CA ARG A 386 -15.61 7.96 5.11
C ARG A 386 -14.69 6.75 5.01
N THR A 387 -14.98 5.73 5.81
CA THR A 387 -14.26 4.45 5.88
C THR A 387 -15.22 3.33 5.44
N GLY A 388 -14.68 2.16 5.08
CA GLY A 388 -15.49 1.00 4.68
C GLY A 388 -16.52 1.28 3.57
N ASP A 389 -17.79 1.04 3.86
CA ASP A 389 -18.91 1.07 2.91
C ASP A 389 -19.15 2.49 2.38
N ARG A 390 -19.04 3.50 3.23
CA ARG A 390 -19.19 4.93 2.86
C ARG A 390 -18.13 5.38 1.87
N PHE A 391 -16.88 4.90 2.03
CA PHE A 391 -15.83 5.16 1.04
C PHE A 391 -16.18 4.50 -0.30
N MET A 392 -16.61 3.24 -0.25
CA MET A 392 -16.92 2.47 -1.45
C MET A 392 -18.12 3.03 -2.21
N GLU A 393 -19.17 3.48 -1.51
CA GLU A 393 -20.32 4.15 -2.11
C GLU A 393 -19.87 5.39 -2.89
N LEU A 394 -19.08 6.27 -2.25
CA LEU A 394 -18.54 7.47 -2.88
C LEU A 394 -17.67 7.13 -4.10
N ALA A 395 -16.77 6.15 -3.97
CA ALA A 395 -15.88 5.73 -5.04
C ALA A 395 -16.68 5.20 -6.25
N LYS A 396 -17.72 4.39 -6.00
CA LYS A 396 -18.59 3.80 -7.02
C LYS A 396 -19.43 4.83 -7.79
N THR A 397 -19.67 6.02 -7.24
CA THR A 397 -20.39 7.10 -7.96
C THR A 397 -19.63 7.70 -9.14
N GLY A 398 -18.30 7.49 -9.22
CA GLY A 398 -17.43 8.19 -10.18
C GLY A 398 -17.20 9.68 -9.86
N ASN A 399 -17.78 10.21 -8.78
CA ASN A 399 -17.60 11.61 -8.37
C ASN A 399 -16.50 11.80 -7.32
N ILE A 400 -15.78 10.74 -6.93
CA ILE A 400 -14.72 10.79 -5.92
C ILE A 400 -13.62 11.81 -6.26
N GLY A 401 -13.34 12.02 -7.56
CA GLY A 401 -12.40 13.04 -8.04
C GLY A 401 -12.76 14.47 -7.59
N LYS A 402 -14.06 14.80 -7.48
CA LYS A 402 -14.54 16.12 -7.05
C LYS A 402 -14.19 16.45 -5.59
N ILE A 403 -13.84 15.44 -4.80
CA ILE A 403 -13.42 15.60 -3.40
C ILE A 403 -11.92 15.33 -3.25
N CYS A 404 -11.43 14.26 -3.89
CA CYS A 404 -10.05 13.85 -3.71
C CYS A 404 -9.04 14.73 -4.46
N VAL A 405 -9.41 15.36 -5.58
CA VAL A 405 -8.50 16.28 -6.30
C VAL A 405 -8.27 17.57 -5.49
N PRO A 406 -9.31 18.29 -5.01
CA PRO A 406 -9.09 19.46 -4.14
C PRO A 406 -8.23 19.13 -2.93
N ASN A 407 -8.57 18.06 -2.20
CA ASN A 407 -7.80 17.65 -1.03
C ASN A 407 -6.34 17.30 -1.37
N ALA A 408 -6.10 16.67 -2.51
CA ALA A 408 -4.75 16.35 -2.93
C ALA A 408 -3.94 17.61 -3.24
N LEU A 409 -4.47 18.54 -4.04
CA LEU A 409 -3.83 19.81 -4.35
C LEU A 409 -3.55 20.63 -3.10
N THR A 410 -4.50 20.69 -2.17
CA THR A 410 -4.32 21.42 -0.91
C THR A 410 -3.25 20.80 -0.03
N THR A 411 -3.22 19.47 0.13
CA THR A 411 -2.13 18.81 0.87
C THR A 411 -0.78 18.88 0.17
N PHE A 412 -0.77 18.93 -1.16
CA PHE A 412 0.47 19.12 -1.91
C PHE A 412 1.00 20.54 -1.72
N LYS A 413 0.13 21.55 -1.80
CA LYS A 413 0.48 22.94 -1.52
C LYS A 413 1.03 23.11 -0.10
N GLU A 414 0.41 22.45 0.88
CA GLU A 414 0.91 22.43 2.25
C GLU A 414 2.34 21.89 2.30
N TYR A 415 2.64 20.82 1.55
CA TYR A 415 4.00 20.29 1.46
C TYR A 415 4.98 21.30 0.83
N LEU A 416 4.58 21.94 -0.28
CA LEU A 416 5.41 22.91 -0.99
C LEU A 416 5.75 24.14 -0.15
N ASN A 417 4.82 24.56 0.72
CA ASN A 417 5.01 25.73 1.57
C ASN A 417 5.93 25.43 2.76
N ASP A 418 5.85 24.22 3.33
CA ASP A 418 6.49 23.90 4.61
C ASP A 418 7.79 23.10 4.50
N PHE A 419 7.96 22.29 3.46
CA PHE A 419 9.00 21.26 3.42
C PHE A 419 9.80 21.20 2.13
N ALA A 420 9.23 21.64 1.01
CA ALA A 420 9.88 21.46 -0.29
C ALA A 420 11.14 22.30 -0.43
N GLU A 421 12.19 21.69 -0.99
CA GLU A 421 13.37 22.43 -1.43
C GLU A 421 13.03 23.30 -2.66
N GLU A 422 13.84 24.33 -2.93
CA GLU A 422 13.56 25.34 -3.98
C GLU A 422 13.24 24.75 -5.36
N ASP A 423 13.99 23.71 -5.74
CA ASP A 423 13.81 23.01 -7.01
C ASP A 423 12.47 22.27 -7.09
N THR A 424 12.09 21.62 -5.99
CA THR A 424 10.83 20.89 -5.83
C THR A 424 9.66 21.86 -5.75
N LYS A 425 9.84 22.98 -5.05
CA LYS A 425 8.88 24.08 -4.99
C LYS A 425 8.57 24.62 -6.38
N ARG A 426 9.59 24.95 -7.17
CA ARG A 426 9.39 25.43 -8.55
C ARG A 426 8.62 24.44 -9.42
N ALA A 427 9.03 23.17 -9.44
CA ALA A 427 8.34 22.14 -10.22
C ALA A 427 6.90 21.90 -9.72
N GLY A 428 6.70 21.90 -8.41
CA GLY A 428 5.41 21.70 -7.77
C GLY A 428 4.42 22.83 -8.02
N GLU A 429 4.86 24.10 -7.98
CA GLU A 429 4.00 25.26 -8.27
C GLU A 429 3.57 25.29 -9.74
N GLU A 430 4.48 24.94 -10.67
CA GLU A 430 4.15 24.82 -12.09
C GLU A 430 3.11 23.71 -12.32
N PHE A 431 3.33 22.55 -11.72
CA PHE A 431 2.38 21.44 -11.76
C PHE A 431 1.02 21.81 -11.17
N LEU A 432 1.01 22.43 -9.98
CA LEU A 432 -0.22 22.83 -9.29
C LEU A 432 -1.02 23.84 -10.11
N LYS A 433 -0.36 24.79 -10.76
CA LYS A 433 -1.01 25.74 -11.69
C LYS A 433 -1.64 25.01 -12.89
N SER A 434 -0.94 24.02 -13.46
CA SER A 434 -1.45 23.19 -14.54
C SER A 434 -2.69 22.40 -14.12
N GLU A 435 -2.66 21.75 -12.95
CA GLU A 435 -3.80 20.98 -12.43
C GLU A 435 -5.01 21.86 -12.06
N LEU A 436 -4.79 23.03 -11.45
CA LEU A 436 -5.86 23.99 -11.22
C LEU A 436 -6.52 24.47 -12.51
N GLY A 437 -5.73 24.59 -13.59
CA GLY A 437 -6.24 24.92 -14.93
C GLY A 437 -7.17 23.87 -15.51
N LYS A 438 -7.08 22.61 -15.08
CA LYS A 438 -7.96 21.50 -15.49
C LYS A 438 -9.26 21.44 -14.69
N ALA A 439 -9.33 22.09 -13.53
CA ALA A 439 -10.54 22.12 -12.71
C ALA A 439 -11.53 23.18 -13.24
N GLU A 440 -12.82 22.90 -13.15
CA GLU A 440 -13.88 23.79 -13.62
C GLU A 440 -14.94 24.06 -12.54
N GLY A 441 -15.66 25.18 -12.69
CA GLY A 441 -16.80 25.58 -11.87
C GLY A 441 -16.54 25.53 -10.37
N THR A 442 -17.49 24.97 -9.62
CA THR A 442 -17.46 24.94 -8.15
C THR A 442 -16.28 24.17 -7.56
N THR A 443 -15.73 23.18 -8.28
CA THR A 443 -14.58 22.40 -7.79
C THR A 443 -13.33 23.27 -7.80
N ARG A 444 -13.13 24.06 -8.86
CA ARG A 444 -12.03 25.02 -8.95
C ARG A 444 -12.11 26.08 -7.86
N GLU A 445 -13.26 26.75 -7.74
CA GLU A 445 -13.46 27.81 -6.74
C GLU A 445 -13.19 27.32 -5.31
N LYS A 446 -13.65 26.12 -4.96
CA LYS A 446 -13.39 25.52 -3.65
C LYS A 446 -11.90 25.23 -3.47
N THR A 447 -11.25 24.69 -4.48
CA THR A 447 -9.82 24.35 -4.41
C THR A 447 -8.96 25.61 -4.25
N GLU A 448 -9.24 26.67 -5.02
CA GLU A 448 -8.53 27.94 -4.92
C GLU A 448 -8.65 28.55 -3.51
N LYS A 449 -9.86 28.56 -2.93
CA LYS A 449 -10.07 29.01 -1.54
C LYS A 449 -9.32 28.17 -0.51
N MET A 450 -9.25 26.86 -0.72
CA MET A 450 -8.50 25.97 0.19
C MET A 450 -6.99 26.20 0.09
N ILE A 451 -6.48 26.46 -1.12
CA ILE A 451 -5.07 26.79 -1.36
C ILE A 451 -4.73 28.14 -0.74
N GLU A 452 -5.58 29.16 -0.89
CA GLU A 452 -5.41 30.48 -0.27
C GLU A 452 -5.27 30.37 1.25
N LYS A 453 -6.14 29.57 1.89
CA LYS A 453 -6.03 29.27 3.32
C LYS A 453 -4.67 28.69 3.70
N VAL A 454 -4.18 27.72 2.93
CA VAL A 454 -2.87 27.10 3.17
C VAL A 454 -1.72 28.10 3.00
N ASP A 455 -1.81 28.98 2.00
CA ASP A 455 -0.85 30.07 1.77
C ASP A 455 -0.83 31.09 2.90
N THR A 456 -1.98 31.34 3.55
CA THR A 456 -2.06 32.21 4.73
C THR A 456 -1.63 31.54 6.04
N GLY A 457 -1.21 30.27 6.00
CA GLY A 457 -0.70 29.55 7.17
C GLY A 457 -1.69 28.55 7.81
N GLU A 458 -2.93 28.42 7.31
CA GLU A 458 -3.84 27.36 7.77
C GLU A 458 -3.26 25.99 7.37
N ARG A 459 -3.39 24.99 8.25
CA ARG A 459 -2.94 23.61 7.99
C ARG A 459 -4.13 22.68 8.11
N ASP A 460 -4.02 21.52 7.45
CA ASP A 460 -5.06 20.49 7.51
C ASP A 460 -6.41 20.93 6.91
N VAL A 461 -6.36 21.67 5.81
CA VAL A 461 -7.54 22.12 5.07
C VAL A 461 -8.04 21.00 4.15
N PHE A 462 -9.29 20.54 4.33
CA PHE A 462 -9.91 19.51 3.50
C PHE A 462 -11.43 19.70 3.34
N LEU A 463 -11.98 19.04 2.31
CA LEU A 463 -13.41 18.90 2.01
C LEU A 463 -14.06 17.71 2.73
#